data_AF-A0A6L4AV32-F1
#
_entry.id   AF-A0A6L4AV32-F1
#
_cell.length_a   1.000
_cell.length_b   1.000
_cell.length_c   1.000
_cell.angle_alpha   90.00
_cell.angle_beta   90.00
_cell.angle_gamma   90.00
#
_symmetry.space_group_name_H-M   'P 1'
#
loop_
_entity.id
_entity.type
_entity.pdbx_description
1 polymer ?
#
loop_
_entity_poly.entity_id
_entity_poly.type
_entity_poly.pdbx_seq_one_letter_code
_entity_poly.pdbx_strand_id
1 'polypeptide(L)'
;MASRTAHALTLAVPLLVVLAGCGGDVVGDAGLAFEDWYPEDVSPPPGTRYPCALTALPRELPGIPAGERAFVNHAYALVLDATHAKLELLRDVDTDAFAALAAYEARVGEVIERLESEAPPDGLGRFRDDVIDAIRLQREAFALAVHDSAEGAGRAVFGRPEAREASRRLIRAWGAMKARYPRASKELADSAYHHLCALDLF
;
A
#
# COMPACT_ATOMS: atom_id res chain seq x y z
N MET A 1 4.60 18.79 -62.05
CA MET A 1 4.28 17.57 -62.81
C MET A 1 4.36 16.39 -61.84
N ALA A 2 3.27 15.61 -61.75
CA ALA A 2 3.07 14.29 -61.09
C ALA A 2 3.49 14.17 -59.60
N SER A 3 2.59 14.12 -58.60
CA SER A 3 1.50 13.15 -58.30
C SER A 3 1.99 11.72 -58.06
N ARG A 4 1.69 11.21 -56.84
CA ARG A 4 1.40 9.82 -56.40
C ARG A 4 2.03 9.54 -55.02
N THR A 5 1.44 8.86 -54.03
CA THR A 5 0.08 8.35 -53.76
C THR A 5 0.12 7.88 -52.30
N ALA A 6 -0.86 8.26 -51.49
CA ALA A 6 -1.09 7.67 -50.17
C ALA A 6 -1.64 6.24 -50.32
N HIS A 7 -1.21 5.30 -49.49
CA HIS A 7 -1.86 4.00 -49.31
C HIS A 7 -2.36 3.91 -47.86
N ALA A 8 -3.69 3.99 -47.72
CA ALA A 8 -4.41 3.65 -46.51
C ALA A 8 -4.61 2.13 -46.48
N LEU A 9 -4.18 1.46 -45.41
CA LEU A 9 -4.57 0.08 -45.12
C LEU A 9 -5.75 0.10 -44.16
N THR A 10 -6.92 -0.25 -44.69
CA THR A 10 -8.14 -0.52 -43.94
C THR A 10 -8.15 -2.00 -43.59
N LEU A 11 -8.00 -2.35 -42.31
CA LEU A 11 -8.25 -3.70 -41.81
C LEU A 11 -9.66 -3.75 -41.22
N ALA A 12 -10.57 -4.39 -41.96
CA ALA A 12 -11.88 -4.78 -41.49
C ALA A 12 -11.74 -6.02 -40.59
N VAL A 13 -12.29 -5.95 -39.39
CA VAL A 13 -12.44 -7.11 -38.48
C VAL A 13 -13.92 -7.49 -38.46
N PRO A 14 -14.28 -8.78 -38.65
CA PRO A 14 -15.66 -9.19 -38.81
C PRO A 14 -16.42 -9.21 -37.48
N LEU A 15 -17.67 -8.77 -37.58
CA LEU A 15 -18.74 -8.83 -36.60
C LEU A 15 -19.12 -10.29 -36.33
N LEU A 16 -18.91 -10.79 -35.11
CA LEU A 16 -19.44 -12.08 -34.66
C LEU A 16 -20.68 -11.83 -33.78
N VAL A 17 -21.86 -12.16 -34.32
CA VAL A 17 -23.12 -12.24 -33.59
C VAL A 17 -23.18 -13.64 -32.95
N VAL A 18 -23.33 -13.71 -31.63
CA VAL A 18 -23.69 -14.96 -30.92
C VAL A 18 -24.98 -14.74 -30.14
N LEU A 19 -25.89 -15.69 -30.35
CA LEU A 19 -27.28 -15.73 -29.92
C LEU A 19 -27.44 -15.92 -28.41
N ALA A 20 -28.52 -15.36 -27.89
CA ALA A 20 -29.03 -15.55 -26.55
C ALA A 20 -29.36 -17.02 -26.25
N GLY A 21 -28.82 -17.53 -25.15
CA GLY A 21 -29.27 -18.76 -24.49
C GLY A 21 -29.75 -18.42 -23.09
N CYS A 22 -31.06 -18.50 -22.87
CA CYS A 22 -31.65 -18.55 -21.54
C CYS A 22 -31.33 -19.92 -20.93
N GLY A 23 -30.44 -19.93 -19.94
CA GLY A 23 -30.17 -21.08 -19.08
C GLY A 23 -29.83 -20.54 -17.71
N GLY A 24 -30.76 -20.66 -16.76
CA GLY A 24 -30.51 -20.34 -15.38
C GLY A 24 -29.61 -21.41 -14.79
N ASP A 25 -28.32 -21.08 -14.65
CA ASP A 25 -27.43 -21.80 -13.77
C ASP A 25 -27.24 -20.96 -12.51
N VAL A 26 -27.68 -21.55 -11.40
CA VAL A 26 -27.34 -21.15 -10.05
C VAL A 26 -25.82 -21.03 -10.02
N VAL A 27 -25.30 -19.80 -10.05
CA VAL A 27 -23.89 -19.55 -9.75
C VAL A 27 -23.72 -19.94 -8.29
N GLY A 28 -23.36 -21.21 -8.07
CA GLY A 28 -22.67 -21.61 -6.86
C GLY A 28 -21.47 -20.69 -6.78
N ASP A 29 -21.47 -19.85 -5.75
CA ASP A 29 -20.35 -19.04 -5.32
C ASP A 29 -19.20 -20.01 -5.03
N ALA A 30 -18.48 -20.38 -6.08
CA ALA A 30 -17.20 -21.04 -5.98
C ALA A 30 -16.28 -19.97 -5.41
N GLY A 31 -16.33 -19.85 -4.08
CA GLY A 31 -15.50 -18.95 -3.30
C GLY A 31 -14.06 -19.21 -3.70
N LEU A 32 -13.55 -18.36 -4.58
CA LEU A 32 -12.12 -18.23 -4.79
C LEU A 32 -11.59 -17.88 -3.41
N ALA A 33 -10.91 -18.84 -2.78
CA ALA A 33 -10.16 -18.56 -1.57
C ALA A 33 -9.25 -17.37 -1.91
N PHE A 34 -9.54 -16.21 -1.33
CA PHE A 34 -8.74 -15.03 -1.61
C PHE A 34 -7.33 -15.30 -1.08
N GLU A 35 -6.32 -14.93 -1.85
CA GLU A 35 -4.94 -15.14 -1.46
C GLU A 35 -4.66 -14.31 -0.20
N ASP A 36 -4.21 -14.95 0.87
CA ASP A 36 -3.88 -14.26 2.12
C ASP A 36 -2.41 -13.83 2.05
N TRP A 37 -2.18 -12.55 1.77
CA TRP A 37 -0.84 -11.95 1.71
C TRP A 37 -0.33 -11.54 3.10
N TYR A 38 -1.22 -11.40 4.07
CA TYR A 38 -0.86 -10.91 5.37
C TYR A 38 -0.02 -11.95 6.13
N PRO A 39 1.17 -11.60 6.64
CA PRO A 39 2.08 -12.60 7.18
C PRO A 39 1.56 -13.18 8.51
N GLU A 40 1.97 -14.41 8.83
CA GLU A 40 1.71 -15.02 10.15
C GLU A 40 2.50 -14.33 11.27
N ASP A 41 3.74 -13.94 10.96
CA ASP A 41 4.60 -13.21 11.88
C ASP A 41 4.61 -11.73 11.52
N VAL A 42 4.21 -10.92 12.49
CA VAL A 42 4.22 -9.45 12.40
C VAL A 42 5.31 -8.85 13.27
N SER A 43 6.26 -9.65 13.77
CA SER A 43 7.38 -9.17 14.58
C SER A 43 8.20 -8.10 13.84
N PRO A 44 8.74 -7.11 14.55
CA PRO A 44 9.61 -6.12 13.91
C PRO A 44 10.92 -6.78 13.44
N PRO A 45 11.58 -6.24 12.40
CA PRO A 45 12.88 -6.75 11.95
C PRO A 45 13.90 -6.84 13.09
N PRO A 46 14.85 -7.80 13.06
CA PRO A 46 15.83 -7.98 14.12
C PRO A 46 16.60 -6.69 14.45
N GLY A 47 16.70 -6.38 15.75
CA GLY A 47 17.37 -5.17 16.24
C GLY A 47 16.52 -3.90 16.14
N THR A 48 15.25 -3.99 15.77
CA THR A 48 14.31 -2.86 15.69
C THR A 48 13.14 -3.04 16.66
N ARG A 49 12.29 -2.02 16.78
CA ARG A 49 11.05 -2.06 17.57
C ARG A 49 9.99 -1.17 16.92
N TYR A 50 8.73 -1.57 17.01
CA TYR A 50 7.64 -0.67 16.66
C TYR A 50 7.53 0.50 17.67
N PRO A 51 7.11 1.69 17.23
CA PRO A 51 6.83 2.82 18.12
C PRO A 51 5.52 2.64 18.91
N CYS A 52 4.68 1.67 18.52
CA CYS A 52 3.36 1.40 19.11
C CYS A 52 3.16 -0.11 19.35
N ALA A 53 2.07 -0.46 20.04
CA ALA A 53 1.70 -1.84 20.31
C ALA A 53 1.01 -2.48 19.09
N LEU A 54 1.76 -2.70 18.01
CA LEU A 54 1.25 -3.38 16.82
C LEU A 54 0.89 -4.82 17.15
N THR A 55 -0.34 -5.21 16.82
CA THR A 55 -0.85 -6.57 16.89
C THR A 55 -1.30 -7.02 15.51
N ALA A 56 -1.25 -8.32 15.24
CA ALA A 56 -1.68 -8.89 13.97
C ALA A 56 -3.15 -8.55 13.65
N LEU A 57 -3.47 -8.39 12.37
CA LEU A 57 -4.85 -8.27 11.91
C LEU A 57 -5.60 -9.61 12.11
N PRO A 58 -6.87 -9.58 12.56
CA PRO A 58 -7.70 -10.77 12.58
C PRO A 58 -7.89 -11.31 11.15
N ARG A 59 -7.58 -12.60 10.93
CA ARG A 59 -7.65 -13.26 9.60
C ARG A 59 -9.00 -13.10 8.90
N GLU A 60 -10.08 -13.22 9.66
CA GLU A 60 -11.45 -13.14 9.13
C GLU A 60 -11.91 -11.71 8.82
N LEU A 61 -11.15 -10.69 9.23
CA LEU A 61 -11.45 -9.27 9.07
C LEU A 61 -12.91 -8.92 9.45
N PRO A 62 -13.32 -9.19 10.71
CA PRO A 62 -14.71 -9.06 11.14
C PRO A 62 -15.23 -7.63 10.99
N GLY A 63 -16.32 -7.49 10.24
CA GLY A 63 -16.92 -6.19 9.89
C GLY A 63 -16.50 -5.64 8.52
N ILE A 64 -15.58 -6.30 7.82
CA ILE A 64 -15.24 -6.02 6.42
C ILE A 64 -16.10 -6.92 5.49
N PRO A 65 -16.78 -6.35 4.49
CA PRO A 65 -17.53 -7.11 3.48
C PRO A 65 -16.62 -8.10 2.75
N ALA A 66 -17.13 -9.30 2.44
CA ALA A 66 -16.34 -10.37 1.83
C ALA A 66 -15.60 -9.93 0.56
N GLY A 67 -16.26 -9.19 -0.34
CA GLY A 67 -15.66 -8.68 -1.58
C GLY A 67 -14.55 -7.63 -1.40
N GLU A 68 -14.31 -7.15 -0.18
CA GLU A 68 -13.29 -6.15 0.13
C GLU A 68 -12.12 -6.72 0.95
N ARG A 69 -12.28 -7.93 1.49
CA ARG A 69 -11.31 -8.55 2.42
C ARG A 69 -9.94 -8.76 1.78
N ALA A 70 -9.89 -9.22 0.54
CA ALA A 70 -8.64 -9.44 -0.19
C ALA A 70 -7.82 -8.14 -0.27
N PHE A 71 -8.43 -7.07 -0.78
CA PHE A 71 -7.78 -5.77 -0.88
C PHE A 71 -7.30 -5.24 0.49
N VAL A 72 -8.14 -5.33 1.53
CA VAL A 72 -7.76 -4.88 2.88
C VAL A 72 -6.59 -5.71 3.42
N ASN A 73 -6.64 -7.04 3.26
CA ASN A 73 -5.57 -7.95 3.65
C ASN A 73 -4.25 -7.58 2.96
N HIS A 74 -4.27 -7.47 1.64
CA HIS A 74 -3.08 -7.17 0.83
C HIS A 74 -2.51 -5.78 1.15
N ALA A 75 -3.38 -4.76 1.24
CA ALA A 75 -2.93 -3.40 1.53
C ALA A 75 -2.24 -3.32 2.90
N TYR A 76 -2.75 -4.00 3.92
CA TYR A 76 -2.09 -4.02 5.22
C TYR A 76 -0.84 -4.90 5.27
N ALA A 77 -0.75 -5.95 4.46
CA ALA A 77 0.50 -6.69 4.28
C ALA A 77 1.59 -5.78 3.71
N LEU A 78 1.24 -4.96 2.70
CA LEU A 78 2.14 -3.99 2.07
C LEU A 78 2.49 -2.81 3.00
N VAL A 79 1.55 -2.34 3.83
CA VAL A 79 1.84 -1.35 4.90
C VAL A 79 2.85 -1.91 5.91
N LEU A 80 2.71 -3.18 6.29
CA LEU A 80 3.65 -3.84 7.21
C LEU A 80 5.04 -3.97 6.56
N ASP A 81 5.12 -4.32 5.28
CA ASP A 81 6.37 -4.41 4.52
C ASP A 81 7.09 -3.05 4.43
N ALA A 82 6.36 -1.97 4.10
CA ALA A 82 6.90 -0.61 4.14
C ALA A 82 7.35 -0.19 5.55
N THR A 83 6.63 -0.64 6.58
CA THR A 83 7.00 -0.40 7.98
C THR A 83 8.32 -1.09 8.31
N HIS A 84 8.50 -2.36 7.93
CA HIS A 84 9.74 -3.10 8.12
C HIS A 84 10.91 -2.43 7.42
N ALA A 85 10.74 -2.06 6.15
CA ALA A 85 11.76 -1.34 5.38
C ALA A 85 12.19 -0.03 6.08
N LYS A 86 11.23 0.74 6.60
CA LYS A 86 11.52 1.97 7.36
C LYS A 86 12.30 1.70 8.64
N LEU A 87 11.94 0.66 9.38
CA LEU A 87 12.63 0.30 10.63
C LEU A 87 14.08 -0.14 10.36
N GLU A 88 14.31 -0.90 9.30
CA GLU A 88 15.64 -1.29 8.84
C GLU A 88 16.46 -0.07 8.41
N LEU A 89 15.87 0.85 7.65
CA LEU A 89 16.51 2.13 7.33
C LEU A 89 16.92 2.88 8.59
N LEU A 90 16.00 3.11 9.53
CA LEU A 90 16.28 3.87 10.75
C LEU A 90 17.35 3.20 11.63
N ARG A 91 17.47 1.87 11.59
CA ARG A 91 18.53 1.13 12.29
C ARG A 91 19.91 1.41 11.68
N ASP A 92 19.99 1.44 10.35
CA ASP A 92 21.27 1.39 9.62
C ASP A 92 21.73 2.77 9.09
N VAL A 93 20.83 3.75 9.00
CA VAL A 93 21.09 5.04 8.34
C VAL A 93 22.23 5.84 8.98
N ASP A 94 22.45 5.72 10.28
CA ASP A 94 23.56 6.41 10.96
C ASP A 94 24.91 5.68 10.79
N THR A 95 24.91 4.46 10.21
CA THR A 95 26.12 3.67 9.92
C THR A 95 26.51 3.70 8.45
N ASP A 96 25.54 3.49 7.55
CA ASP A 96 25.73 3.55 6.10
C ASP A 96 24.49 4.17 5.44
N ALA A 97 24.40 5.50 5.53
CA ALA A 97 23.21 6.25 5.14
C ALA A 97 22.77 6.00 3.69
N PHE A 98 23.71 5.96 2.75
CA PHE A 98 23.40 5.79 1.34
C PHE A 98 23.00 4.35 1.00
N ALA A 99 23.68 3.35 1.55
CA ALA A 99 23.29 1.96 1.32
C ALA A 99 21.93 1.64 1.96
N ALA A 100 21.70 2.13 3.18
CA ALA A 100 20.42 1.96 3.88
C ALA A 100 19.28 2.64 3.12
N LEU A 101 19.49 3.86 2.62
CA LEU A 101 18.51 4.57 1.80
C LEU A 101 18.19 3.81 0.51
N ALA A 102 19.22 3.37 -0.23
CA ALA A 102 19.01 2.65 -1.48
C ALA A 102 18.20 1.34 -1.28
N ALA A 103 18.49 0.59 -0.21
CA ALA A 103 17.74 -0.62 0.14
C ALA A 103 16.27 -0.30 0.49
N TYR A 104 16.03 0.75 1.26
CA TYR A 104 14.69 1.23 1.58
C TYR A 104 13.93 1.65 0.32
N GLU A 105 14.54 2.46 -0.55
CA GLU A 105 13.92 2.98 -1.77
C GLU A 105 13.49 1.86 -2.74
N ALA A 106 14.34 0.84 -2.89
CA ALA A 106 14.01 -0.33 -3.69
C ALA A 106 12.78 -1.06 -3.13
N ARG A 107 12.78 -1.37 -1.82
CA ARG A 107 11.70 -2.11 -1.17
C ARG A 107 10.38 -1.35 -1.16
N VAL A 108 10.39 -0.05 -0.84
CA VAL A 108 9.15 0.75 -0.86
C VAL A 108 8.70 1.09 -2.28
N GLY A 109 9.60 1.08 -3.26
CA GLY A 109 9.26 1.15 -4.68
C GLY A 109 8.35 -0.02 -5.09
N GLU A 110 8.76 -1.25 -4.77
CA GLU A 110 7.97 -2.46 -5.02
C GLU A 110 6.61 -2.42 -4.29
N VAL A 111 6.58 -1.95 -3.05
CA VAL A 111 5.32 -1.78 -2.29
C VAL A 111 4.36 -0.82 -3.00
N ILE A 112 4.86 0.34 -3.46
CA ILE A 112 4.04 1.32 -4.18
C ILE A 112 3.50 0.71 -5.48
N GLU A 113 4.36 0.07 -6.27
CA GLU A 113 3.95 -0.55 -7.54
C GLU A 113 2.85 -1.60 -7.33
N ARG A 114 2.97 -2.43 -6.28
CA ARG A 114 1.95 -3.42 -5.93
C ARG A 114 0.64 -2.77 -5.50
N LEU A 115 0.68 -1.76 -4.63
CA LEU A 115 -0.52 -1.01 -4.23
C LEU A 115 -1.20 -0.35 -5.43
N GLU A 116 -0.44 0.21 -6.37
CA GLU A 116 -0.98 0.83 -7.59
C GLU A 116 -1.60 -0.18 -8.56
N SER A 117 -1.05 -1.40 -8.60
CA SER A 117 -1.56 -2.49 -9.45
C SER A 117 -2.90 -3.06 -8.97
N GLU A 118 -3.24 -2.89 -7.70
CA GLU A 118 -4.52 -3.32 -7.16
C GLU A 118 -5.61 -2.28 -7.40
N ALA A 119 -6.67 -2.71 -8.08
CA ALA A 119 -7.89 -1.93 -8.23
C ALA A 119 -8.64 -1.91 -6.87
N PRO A 120 -8.78 -0.75 -6.21
CA PRO A 120 -9.44 -0.69 -4.92
C PRO A 120 -10.95 -0.87 -5.12
N PRO A 121 -11.62 -1.64 -4.25
CA PRO A 121 -13.08 -1.65 -4.18
C PRO A 121 -13.66 -0.24 -4.00
N ASP A 122 -14.92 -0.07 -4.40
CA ASP A 122 -15.63 1.21 -4.29
C ASP A 122 -15.54 1.78 -2.86
N GLY A 123 -15.07 3.02 -2.78
CA GLY A 123 -14.88 3.77 -1.53
C GLY A 123 -13.52 3.55 -0.85
N LEU A 124 -12.66 2.65 -1.32
CA LEU A 124 -11.32 2.42 -0.77
C LEU A 124 -10.19 3.11 -1.54
N GLY A 125 -10.48 3.73 -2.67
CA GLY A 125 -9.47 4.45 -3.46
C GLY A 125 -8.72 5.49 -2.64
N ARG A 126 -9.43 6.29 -1.83
CA ARG A 126 -8.78 7.30 -0.98
C ARG A 126 -7.83 6.72 0.06
N PHE A 127 -8.19 5.58 0.66
CA PHE A 127 -7.31 4.91 1.62
C PHE A 127 -6.00 4.49 0.95
N ARG A 128 -6.10 3.82 -0.20
CA ARG A 128 -4.95 3.39 -1.00
C ARG A 128 -4.07 4.58 -1.38
N ASP A 129 -4.67 5.63 -1.95
CA ASP A 129 -3.97 6.78 -2.48
C ASP A 129 -3.26 7.55 -1.36
N ASP A 130 -3.90 7.74 -0.19
CA ASP A 130 -3.26 8.38 0.96
C ASP A 130 -2.12 7.53 1.54
N VAL A 131 -2.20 6.18 1.54
CA VAL A 131 -1.08 5.32 1.95
C VAL A 131 0.09 5.44 0.98
N ILE A 132 -0.16 5.38 -0.33
CA ILE A 132 0.88 5.54 -1.36
C ILE A 132 1.55 6.90 -1.24
N ASP A 133 0.76 7.98 -1.13
CA ASP A 133 1.27 9.34 -0.95
C ASP A 133 2.13 9.46 0.30
N ALA A 134 1.73 8.83 1.41
CA ALA A 134 2.52 8.84 2.64
C ALA A 134 3.89 8.17 2.45
N ILE A 135 3.94 7.01 1.80
CA ILE A 135 5.19 6.28 1.54
C ILE A 135 6.11 7.10 0.61
N ARG A 136 5.54 7.73 -0.43
CA ARG A 136 6.29 8.63 -1.33
C ARG A 136 6.91 9.81 -0.58
N LEU A 137 6.14 10.45 0.29
CA LEU A 137 6.60 11.58 1.11
C LEU A 137 7.66 11.15 2.13
N GLN A 138 7.54 9.96 2.73
CA GLN A 138 8.59 9.42 3.59
C GLN A 138 9.88 9.18 2.81
N ARG A 139 9.79 8.62 1.60
CA ARG A 139 10.94 8.43 0.72
C ARG A 139 11.66 9.73 0.41
N GLU A 140 10.90 10.76 0.04
CA GLU A 140 11.46 12.10 -0.18
C GLU A 140 12.11 12.68 1.09
N ALA A 141 11.43 12.57 2.24
CA ALA A 141 11.96 13.05 3.52
C ALA A 141 13.29 12.38 3.89
N PHE A 142 13.40 11.07 3.72
CA PHE A 142 14.63 10.31 3.98
C PHE A 142 15.74 10.65 2.99
N ALA A 143 15.43 10.76 1.70
CA ALA A 143 16.40 11.15 0.68
C ALA A 143 17.00 12.53 0.99
N LEU A 144 16.17 13.51 1.34
CA LEU A 144 16.60 14.84 1.76
C LEU A 144 17.40 14.80 3.08
N ALA A 145 16.99 13.98 4.05
CA ALA A 145 17.71 13.81 5.33
C ALA A 145 19.13 13.27 5.11
N VAL A 146 19.27 12.20 4.32
CA VAL A 146 20.55 11.57 4.01
C VAL A 146 21.45 12.49 3.19
N HIS A 147 20.89 13.19 2.20
CA HIS A 147 21.66 14.11 1.36
C HIS A 147 22.22 15.31 2.15
N ASP A 148 21.42 15.90 3.04
CA ASP A 148 21.86 17.08 3.80
C ASP A 148 22.87 16.73 4.90
N SER A 149 22.76 15.54 5.51
CA SER A 149 23.72 15.06 6.50
C SER A 149 23.64 13.54 6.64
N ALA A 150 24.64 12.83 6.09
CA ALA A 150 24.73 11.38 6.23
C ALA A 150 24.82 10.96 7.72
N GLU A 151 25.60 11.70 8.53
CA GLU A 151 25.60 11.53 9.98
C GLU A 151 24.35 12.17 10.59
N GLY A 152 23.53 11.39 11.30
CA GLY A 152 22.34 11.91 12.00
C GLY A 152 21.09 12.05 11.11
N ALA A 153 21.11 11.53 9.88
CA ALA A 153 19.96 11.48 8.98
C ALA A 153 18.72 10.88 9.66
N GLY A 154 18.92 9.85 10.50
CA GLY A 154 17.86 9.21 11.26
C GLY A 154 17.09 10.18 12.16
N ARG A 155 17.77 11.17 12.75
CA ARG A 155 17.11 12.24 13.52
C ARG A 155 16.60 13.38 12.64
N ALA A 156 17.34 13.73 11.60
CA ALA A 156 17.03 14.86 10.73
C ALA A 156 15.68 14.69 9.99
N VAL A 157 15.28 13.46 9.66
CA VAL A 157 14.01 13.17 8.97
C VAL A 157 12.79 13.72 9.70
N PHE A 158 12.77 13.69 11.03
CA PHE A 158 11.65 14.19 11.84
C PHE A 158 11.47 15.72 11.78
N GLY A 159 12.50 16.43 11.29
CA GLY A 159 12.44 17.87 11.03
C GLY A 159 11.82 18.23 9.67
N ARG A 160 11.63 17.26 8.78
CA ARG A 160 11.22 17.50 7.39
C ARG A 160 9.72 17.81 7.26
N PRO A 161 9.32 18.79 6.44
CA PRO A 161 7.91 19.04 6.17
C PRO A 161 7.22 17.86 5.47
N GLU A 162 7.93 17.13 4.62
CA GLU A 162 7.42 15.95 3.91
C GLU A 162 7.04 14.83 4.90
N ALA A 163 7.87 14.61 5.93
CA ALA A 163 7.58 13.64 6.99
C ALA A 163 6.27 13.99 7.73
N ARG A 164 6.04 15.28 8.02
CA ARG A 164 4.79 15.73 8.66
C ARG A 164 3.58 15.60 7.75
N GLU A 165 3.76 15.87 6.46
CA GLU A 165 2.69 15.67 5.49
C GLU A 165 2.37 14.18 5.33
N ALA A 166 3.36 13.29 5.35
CA ALA A 166 3.16 11.85 5.35
C ALA A 166 2.27 11.39 6.53
N SER A 167 2.52 11.88 7.75
CA SER A 167 1.65 11.60 8.90
C SER A 167 0.22 12.05 8.68
N ARG A 168 0.01 13.24 8.09
CA ARG A 168 -1.33 13.72 7.75
C ARG A 168 -2.01 12.85 6.71
N ARG A 169 -1.27 12.21 5.81
CA ARG A 169 -1.80 11.24 4.85
C ARG A 169 -2.21 9.95 5.56
N LEU A 170 -1.38 9.41 6.45
CA LEU A 170 -1.74 8.23 7.25
C LEU A 170 -2.97 8.47 8.14
N ILE A 171 -3.09 9.66 8.74
CA ILE A 171 -4.28 10.05 9.52
C ILE A 171 -5.53 10.09 8.62
N ARG A 172 -5.41 10.60 7.38
CA ARG A 172 -6.52 10.61 6.41
C ARG A 172 -6.89 9.20 5.93
N ALA A 173 -5.91 8.34 5.68
CA ALA A 173 -6.10 6.94 5.36
C ALA A 173 -6.86 6.21 6.48
N TRP A 174 -6.47 6.43 7.74
CA TRP A 174 -7.20 5.93 8.90
C TRP A 174 -8.64 6.45 8.97
N GLY A 175 -8.82 7.76 8.73
CA GLY A 175 -10.15 8.37 8.66
C GLY A 175 -11.06 7.72 7.61
N ALA A 176 -10.50 7.42 6.43
CA ALA A 176 -11.22 6.73 5.36
C ALA A 176 -11.63 5.30 5.77
N MET A 177 -10.71 4.54 6.38
CA MET A 177 -11.01 3.19 6.88
C MET A 177 -12.10 3.19 7.94
N LYS A 178 -12.03 4.08 8.94
CA LYS A 178 -13.09 4.20 9.96
C LYS A 178 -14.44 4.60 9.38
N ALA A 179 -14.45 5.53 8.43
CA ALA A 179 -15.69 5.96 7.79
C ALA A 179 -16.32 4.82 6.96
N ARG A 180 -15.50 4.01 6.30
CA ARG A 180 -15.96 2.87 5.48
C ARG A 180 -16.48 1.72 6.33
N TYR A 181 -15.85 1.46 7.47
CA TYR A 181 -16.13 0.30 8.32
C TYR A 181 -16.54 0.68 9.75
N PRO A 182 -17.68 1.39 9.93
CA PRO A 182 -18.14 1.81 11.25
C PRO A 182 -18.54 0.63 12.16
N ARG A 183 -18.65 -0.59 11.60
CA ARG A 183 -18.98 -1.83 12.31
C ARG A 183 -17.80 -2.79 12.41
N ALA A 184 -16.58 -2.36 12.05
CA ALA A 184 -15.37 -3.15 12.31
C ALA A 184 -15.29 -3.50 13.80
N SER A 185 -14.82 -4.72 14.11
CA SER A 185 -14.58 -5.06 15.51
C SER A 185 -13.55 -4.11 16.12
N LYS A 186 -13.60 -3.93 17.44
CA LYS A 186 -12.60 -3.10 18.14
C LYS A 186 -11.19 -3.60 17.87
N GLU A 187 -10.98 -4.91 17.92
CA GLU A 187 -9.69 -5.55 17.65
C GLU A 187 -9.16 -5.25 16.25
N LEU A 188 -10.02 -5.38 15.22
CA LEU A 188 -9.66 -5.05 13.85
C LEU A 188 -9.31 -3.56 13.71
N ALA A 189 -10.14 -2.69 14.27
CA ALA A 189 -9.93 -1.25 14.23
C ALA A 189 -8.61 -0.83 14.94
N ASP A 190 -8.34 -1.39 16.12
CA ASP A 190 -7.13 -1.13 16.90
C ASP A 190 -5.88 -1.64 16.16
N SER A 191 -5.92 -2.86 15.61
CA SER A 191 -4.81 -3.41 14.81
C SER A 191 -4.56 -2.59 13.55
N ALA A 192 -5.60 -2.29 12.76
CA ALA A 192 -5.53 -1.49 11.55
C ALA A 192 -4.95 -0.08 11.80
N TYR A 193 -5.34 0.54 12.92
CA TYR A 193 -4.77 1.82 13.35
C TYR A 193 -3.29 1.69 13.71
N HIS A 194 -2.90 0.67 14.48
CA HIS A 194 -1.50 0.48 14.87
C HIS A 194 -0.57 0.13 13.70
N HIS A 195 -1.07 -0.45 12.62
CA HIS A 195 -0.28 -0.61 11.39
C HIS A 195 0.08 0.74 10.76
N LEU A 196 -0.91 1.64 10.63
CA LEU A 196 -0.67 2.98 10.10
C LEU A 196 0.21 3.81 11.05
N CYS A 197 0.01 3.67 12.37
CA CYS A 197 0.87 4.30 13.39
C CYS A 197 2.30 3.75 13.35
N ALA A 198 2.48 2.44 13.15
CA ALA A 198 3.80 1.83 13.02
C ALA A 198 4.52 2.30 11.75
N LEU A 199 3.79 2.56 10.65
CA LEU A 199 4.33 3.18 9.44
C LEU A 199 4.65 4.67 9.63
N ASP A 200 3.95 5.37 10.53
CA ASP A 200 4.16 6.81 10.78
C ASP A 200 5.55 7.15 11.35
N LEU A 201 5.98 8.39 11.14
CA LEU A 201 7.20 8.98 11.72
C LEU A 201 6.90 9.79 12.99
N PHE A 202 5.66 9.94 13.44
CA PHE A 202 5.30 10.81 14.58
C PHE A 202 4.38 10.13 15.59
#